data_AF-A0A3D3NK88-F1
#
_entry.id   AF-A0A3D3NK88-F1
#
_cell.length_a   1.000
_cell.length_b   1.000
_cell.length_c   1.000
_cell.angle_alpha   90.00
_cell.angle_beta   90.00
_cell.angle_gamma   90.00
#
_symmetry.space_group_name_H-M   'P 1'
#
loop_
_entity.id
_entity.type
_entity.pdbx_description
1 polymer ?
#
loop_
_entity_poly.entity_id
_entity_poly.type
_entity_poly.pdbx_seq_one_letter_code
_entity_poly.pdbx_strand_id
1 'polypeptide(L)'
;MLLIANWYATASPDLALLQQQLVARFGPARINLLHDWGRLVASASTLSDAEKLRRINDFFNQNIGFDDDRAIWQESDYWATPLETIGRGRGDCEDFAIAKYFSLQLAGVPVRKMRLIYVRASTPTATGTAQQAHMVLAYYANARAEPVLLDNLQGSIQPASRRRDLQPVFSFNGEGIYPGIAGTTTASAGP
;
A
#
# COMPACT_ATOMS: atom_id res chain seq x y z
N MET A 1 35.20 19.05 -15.49
CA MET A 1 34.30 17.88 -15.48
C MET A 1 33.76 17.74 -14.07
N LEU A 2 32.61 18.36 -13.80
CA LEU A 2 32.01 18.42 -12.46
C LEU A 2 31.10 17.19 -12.30
N LEU A 3 31.47 16.24 -11.45
CA LEU A 3 30.62 15.12 -11.06
C LEU A 3 29.61 15.64 -10.02
N ILE A 4 28.37 15.87 -10.45
CA ILE A 4 27.28 16.18 -9.52
C ILE A 4 26.78 14.83 -8.97
N ALA A 5 27.19 14.51 -7.75
CA ALA A 5 26.63 13.38 -7.01
C ALA A 5 25.18 13.73 -6.64
N ASN A 6 24.22 13.05 -7.29
CA ASN A 6 22.82 13.10 -6.89
C ASN A 6 22.65 12.30 -5.59
N TRP A 7 22.81 12.96 -4.45
CA TRP A 7 22.31 12.43 -3.17
C TRP A 7 20.79 12.63 -3.11
N TYR A 8 20.05 11.65 -3.64
CA TYR A 8 18.72 11.42 -3.11
C TYR A 8 18.88 10.71 -1.77
N ALA A 9 19.14 11.48 -0.71
CA ALA A 9 18.94 10.99 0.63
C ALA A 9 17.43 10.80 0.81
N THR A 10 16.93 9.61 0.50
CA THR A 10 15.61 9.18 0.98
C THR A 10 15.73 9.18 2.49
N ALA A 11 15.19 10.22 3.15
CA ALA A 11 15.17 10.29 4.60
C ALA A 11 14.51 9.01 5.12
N SER A 12 15.31 8.13 5.73
CA SER A 12 14.75 6.99 6.43
C SER A 12 13.87 7.52 7.56
N PRO A 13 12.70 6.93 7.82
CA PRO A 13 11.85 7.38 8.91
C PRO A 13 12.65 7.34 10.22
N ASP A 14 12.48 8.35 11.07
CA ASP A 14 13.07 8.35 12.40
C ASP A 14 12.43 7.25 13.25
N LEU A 15 13.03 6.05 13.21
CA LEU A 15 12.52 4.87 13.89
C LEU A 15 12.45 5.06 15.41
N ALA A 16 13.30 5.91 15.99
CA ALA A 16 13.26 6.20 17.41
C ALA A 16 11.99 6.99 17.76
N LEU A 17 11.67 8.02 16.97
CA LEU A 17 10.44 8.78 17.13
C LEU A 17 9.20 7.90 16.89
N LEU A 18 9.19 7.10 15.83
CA LEU A 18 8.07 6.20 15.54
C LEU A 18 7.87 5.17 16.65
N GLN A 19 8.94 4.65 17.25
CA GLN A 19 8.83 3.74 18.39
C GLN A 19 8.20 4.43 19.60
N GLN A 20 8.61 5.66 19.92
CA GLN A 20 8.00 6.43 21.01
C GLN A 20 6.50 6.63 20.78
N GLN A 21 6.11 7.01 19.57
CA GLN A 21 4.71 7.20 19.19
C GLN A 21 3.92 5.89 19.25
N LEU A 22 4.49 4.79 18.77
CA LEU A 22 3.87 3.46 18.82
C LEU A 22 3.62 3.03 20.26
N VAL A 23 4.64 3.13 21.12
CA VAL A 23 4.52 2.74 22.53
C VAL A 23 3.49 3.61 23.24
N ALA A 24 3.48 4.92 22.98
CA ALA A 24 2.53 5.85 23.59
C ALA A 24 1.08 5.56 23.19
N ARG A 25 0.82 5.11 21.96
CA ARG A 25 -0.55 4.89 21.45
C ARG A 25 -1.04 3.44 21.58
N PHE A 26 -0.15 2.46 21.45
CA PHE A 26 -0.50 1.03 21.33
C PHE A 26 0.21 0.11 22.33
N GLY A 27 1.13 0.65 23.14
CA GLY A 27 1.97 -0.14 24.04
C GLY A 27 3.13 -0.84 23.32
N PRO A 28 3.99 -1.56 24.07
CA PRO A 28 5.27 -2.05 23.56
C PRO A 28 5.19 -3.33 22.71
N ALA A 29 4.02 -3.96 22.59
CA ALA A 29 3.88 -5.29 22.00
C ALA A 29 4.33 -5.39 20.52
N ARG A 30 4.36 -4.26 19.80
CA ARG A 30 4.66 -4.20 18.35
C ARG A 30 5.99 -3.54 18.01
N ILE A 31 6.86 -3.29 18.98
CA ILE A 31 8.19 -2.68 18.74
C ILE A 31 9.02 -3.51 17.75
N ASN A 32 9.05 -4.84 17.91
CA ASN A 32 9.83 -5.69 17.02
C ASN A 32 9.32 -5.62 15.57
N LEU A 33 8.00 -5.63 15.37
CA LEU A 33 7.40 -5.50 14.04
C LEU A 33 7.71 -4.15 13.39
N LEU A 34 7.72 -3.06 14.18
CA LEU A 34 8.14 -1.75 13.71
C LEU A 34 9.62 -1.75 13.26
N HIS A 35 10.50 -2.39 14.02
CA HIS A 35 11.91 -2.52 13.65
C HIS A 35 12.10 -3.39 12.41
N ASP A 36 11.35 -4.48 12.29
CA ASP A 36 11.35 -5.36 11.12
C ASP A 36 10.91 -4.60 9.86
N TRP A 37 9.84 -3.80 9.97
CA TRP A 37 9.38 -2.91 8.92
C TRP A 37 10.46 -1.88 8.53
N GLY A 38 11.09 -1.24 9.52
CA GLY A 38 12.19 -0.29 9.27
C GLY A 38 13.37 -0.92 8.52
N ARG A 39 13.79 -2.12 8.94
CA ARG A 39 14.84 -2.90 8.26
C ARG A 39 14.44 -3.33 6.85
N LEU A 40 13.18 -3.73 6.66
CA LEU A 40 12.64 -4.07 5.35
C LEU A 40 12.73 -2.86 4.41
N VAL A 41 12.22 -1.70 4.82
CA VAL A 41 12.24 -0.48 3.99
C VAL A 41 13.67 -0.07 3.65
N ALA A 42 14.58 -0.08 4.64
CA ALA A 42 15.98 0.27 4.43
C ALA A 42 16.67 -0.68 3.44
N SER A 43 16.52 -1.99 3.63
CA SER A 43 17.14 -2.99 2.75
C SER A 43 16.52 -3.00 1.35
N ALA A 44 15.22 -2.74 1.24
CA ALA A 44 14.49 -2.71 -0.03
C ALA A 44 14.95 -1.56 -0.94
N SER A 45 15.46 -0.44 -0.39
CA SER A 45 15.87 0.74 -1.15
C SER A 45 16.84 0.46 -2.32
N THR A 46 17.70 -0.55 -2.15
CA THR A 46 18.73 -0.97 -3.13
C THR A 46 18.25 -2.03 -4.13
N LEU A 47 17.03 -2.54 -3.99
CA LEU A 47 16.50 -3.62 -4.81
C LEU A 47 15.85 -3.10 -6.10
N SER A 48 15.57 -4.02 -7.03
CA SER A 48 14.71 -3.73 -8.18
C SER A 48 13.27 -3.42 -7.73
N ASP A 49 12.53 -2.64 -8.52
CA ASP A 49 11.12 -2.33 -8.21
C ASP A 49 10.30 -3.62 -8.00
N ALA A 50 10.51 -4.66 -8.83
CA ALA A 50 9.83 -5.94 -8.67
C ALA A 50 10.09 -6.60 -7.30
N GLU A 51 11.33 -6.58 -6.83
CA GLU A 51 11.68 -7.13 -5.51
C GLU A 51 11.15 -6.26 -4.37
N LYS A 52 11.12 -4.93 -4.52
CA LYS A 52 10.49 -4.02 -3.55
C LYS A 52 9.01 -4.35 -3.39
N LEU A 53 8.28 -4.44 -4.51
CA LEU A 53 6.84 -4.76 -4.53
C LEU A 53 6.57 -6.09 -3.82
N ARG A 54 7.32 -7.14 -4.18
CA ARG A 54 7.16 -8.48 -3.60
C ARG A 54 7.37 -8.47 -2.09
N ARG A 55 8.53 -8.00 -1.62
CA ARG A 55 8.88 -8.07 -0.20
C ARG A 55 7.96 -7.21 0.68
N ILE A 56 7.55 -6.05 0.21
CA ILE A 56 6.63 -5.18 0.94
C ILE A 56 5.21 -5.76 0.96
N ASN A 57 4.74 -6.30 -0.17
CA ASN A 57 3.44 -6.97 -0.22
C ASN A 57 3.39 -8.17 0.74
N ASP A 58 4.41 -9.03 0.69
CA ASP A 58 4.53 -10.21 1.53
C ASP A 58 4.57 -9.83 3.02
N PHE A 59 5.35 -8.79 3.38
CA PHE A 59 5.47 -8.35 4.77
C PHE A 59 4.13 -7.98 5.40
N PHE A 60 3.35 -7.11 4.76
CA PHE A 60 2.06 -6.71 5.33
C PHE A 60 1.05 -7.87 5.32
N ASN A 61 0.99 -8.65 4.25
CA ASN A 61 0.08 -9.79 4.14
C ASN A 61 0.36 -10.90 5.16
N GLN A 62 1.60 -11.00 5.67
CA GLN A 62 1.99 -12.01 6.66
C GLN A 62 1.88 -11.52 8.11
N ASN A 63 2.01 -10.20 8.34
CA ASN A 63 2.15 -9.65 9.70
C ASN A 63 0.93 -8.89 10.21
N ILE A 64 0.00 -8.51 9.32
CA ILE A 64 -1.21 -7.77 9.68
C ILE A 64 -2.43 -8.69 9.50
N GLY A 65 -3.31 -8.72 10.49
CA GLY A 65 -4.59 -9.41 10.40
C GLY A 65 -5.62 -8.58 9.64
N PHE A 66 -6.33 -9.17 8.69
CA PHE A 66 -7.47 -8.52 8.04
C PHE A 66 -8.68 -8.48 8.98
N ASP A 67 -9.26 -7.31 9.20
CA ASP A 67 -10.55 -7.11 9.89
C ASP A 67 -11.17 -5.78 9.53
N ASP A 68 -12.45 -5.58 9.84
CA ASP A 68 -13.14 -4.31 9.57
C ASP A 68 -12.86 -3.20 10.61
N ASP A 69 -13.04 -1.95 10.18
CA ASP A 69 -12.83 -0.78 11.03
C ASP A 69 -13.73 -0.74 12.26
N ARG A 70 -14.93 -1.30 12.17
CA ARG A 70 -15.84 -1.34 13.30
C ARG A 70 -15.24 -2.15 14.45
N ALA A 71 -14.58 -3.25 14.13
CA ALA A 71 -13.90 -4.09 15.10
C ALA A 71 -12.54 -3.51 15.55
N ILE A 72 -11.82 -2.79 14.69
CA ILE A 72 -10.47 -2.27 15.00
C ILE A 72 -10.54 -0.92 15.73
N TRP A 73 -11.30 0.02 15.17
CA TRP A 73 -11.34 1.44 15.54
C TRP A 73 -12.65 1.87 16.18
N GLN A 74 -13.69 1.03 16.13
CA GLN A 74 -15.08 1.40 16.50
C GLN A 74 -15.69 2.48 15.61
N GLU A 75 -15.07 2.75 14.47
CA GLU A 75 -15.54 3.69 13.45
C GLU A 75 -16.16 2.94 12.27
N SER A 76 -16.82 3.67 11.37
CA SER A 76 -17.41 3.06 10.16
C SER A 76 -16.45 3.02 8.97
N ASP A 77 -15.45 3.90 8.96
CA ASP A 77 -14.48 4.11 7.87
C ASP A 77 -13.32 4.93 8.47
N TYR A 78 -12.16 4.32 8.67
CA TYR A 78 -10.97 4.89 9.30
C TYR A 78 -9.71 4.47 8.56
N TRP A 79 -9.05 5.44 7.92
CA TRP A 79 -7.86 5.15 7.11
C TRP A 79 -6.60 5.26 7.95
N ALA A 80 -6.07 4.11 8.37
CA ALA A 80 -4.90 4.05 9.25
C ALA A 80 -3.60 4.40 8.53
N THR A 81 -2.72 5.12 9.23
CA THR A 81 -1.32 5.29 8.84
C THR A 81 -0.55 3.97 8.97
N PRO A 82 0.62 3.82 8.30
CA PRO A 82 1.44 2.61 8.46
C PRO A 82 1.80 2.31 9.93
N LEU A 83 2.00 3.34 10.75
CA LEU A 83 2.29 3.19 12.18
C LEU A 83 1.07 2.66 12.94
N GLU A 84 -0.13 3.14 12.63
CA GLU A 84 -1.39 2.68 13.21
C GLU A 84 -1.69 1.24 12.82
N THR A 85 -1.53 0.88 11.54
CA THR A 85 -1.68 -0.51 11.06
C THR A 85 -0.71 -1.45 11.78
N ILE A 86 0.57 -1.08 11.90
CA ILE A 86 1.58 -1.87 12.65
C ILE A 86 1.24 -1.93 14.14
N GLY A 87 0.82 -0.81 14.73
CA GLY A 87 0.48 -0.68 16.14
C GLY A 87 -0.70 -1.56 16.55
N ARG A 88 -1.76 -1.58 15.74
CA ARG A 88 -2.89 -2.51 15.91
C ARG A 88 -2.55 -3.95 15.52
N GLY A 89 -1.65 -4.12 14.54
CA GLY A 89 -1.39 -5.40 13.90
C GLY A 89 -2.60 -5.92 13.12
N ARG A 90 -3.56 -5.04 12.81
CA ARG A 90 -4.79 -5.32 12.08
C ARG A 90 -5.16 -4.11 11.24
N GLY A 91 -5.86 -4.35 10.14
CA GLY A 91 -6.36 -3.33 9.23
C GLY A 91 -7.33 -3.96 8.24
N ASP A 92 -8.10 -3.14 7.55
CA ASP A 92 -8.94 -3.57 6.44
C ASP A 92 -8.21 -3.37 5.09
N CYS A 93 -8.92 -3.22 3.97
CA CYS A 93 -8.28 -3.26 2.66
C CYS A 93 -7.45 -2.00 2.34
N GLU A 94 -7.93 -0.83 2.73
CA GLU A 94 -7.25 0.44 2.54
C GLU A 94 -6.02 0.56 3.41
N ASP A 95 -6.07 0.08 4.66
CA ASP A 95 -4.95 0.10 5.58
C ASP A 95 -3.75 -0.66 5.00
N PHE A 96 -4.00 -1.84 4.42
CA PHE A 96 -2.96 -2.60 3.74
C PHE A 96 -2.43 -1.87 2.50
N ALA A 97 -3.31 -1.28 1.70
CA ALA A 97 -2.91 -0.58 0.48
C ALA A 97 -2.08 0.67 0.80
N ILE A 98 -2.49 1.46 1.80
CA ILE A 98 -1.81 2.65 2.31
C ILE A 98 -0.44 2.27 2.90
N ALA A 99 -0.40 1.24 3.75
CA ALA A 99 0.85 0.79 4.36
C ALA A 99 1.87 0.32 3.32
N LYS A 100 1.44 -0.42 2.30
CA LYS A 100 2.28 -0.81 1.15
C LYS A 100 2.74 0.40 0.34
N TYR A 101 1.83 1.34 0.04
CA TYR A 101 2.11 2.55 -0.75
C TYR A 101 3.22 3.39 -0.11
N PHE A 102 3.09 3.73 1.17
CA PHE A 102 4.09 4.54 1.86
C PHE A 102 5.40 3.78 2.08
N SER A 103 5.35 2.47 2.32
CA SER A 103 6.57 1.66 2.43
C SER A 103 7.37 1.62 1.13
N LEU A 104 6.68 1.52 -0.02
CA LEU A 104 7.30 1.56 -1.34
C LEU A 104 7.86 2.95 -1.64
N GLN A 105 7.13 4.01 -1.27
CA GLN A 105 7.61 5.38 -1.38
C GLN A 105 8.91 5.60 -0.58
N LEU A 106 8.94 5.14 0.68
CA LEU A 106 10.13 5.20 1.53
C LEU A 106 11.29 4.36 0.98
N ALA A 107 10.99 3.23 0.32
CA ALA A 107 11.97 2.43 -0.42
C ALA A 107 12.36 3.02 -1.78
N GLY A 108 11.94 4.26 -2.09
CA GLY A 108 12.36 5.01 -3.27
C GLY A 108 11.58 4.72 -4.55
N VAL A 109 10.42 4.04 -4.48
CA VAL A 109 9.53 3.91 -5.65
C VAL A 109 8.87 5.27 -5.91
N PRO A 110 8.95 5.83 -7.13
CA PRO A 110 8.34 7.12 -7.43
C PRO A 110 6.82 7.10 -7.28
N VAL A 111 6.24 8.12 -6.64
CA VAL A 111 4.78 8.27 -6.43
C VAL A 111 4.00 8.14 -7.74
N ARG A 112 4.44 8.78 -8.83
CA ARG A 112 3.83 8.65 -10.16
C ARG A 112 3.68 7.22 -10.69
N LYS A 113 4.45 6.25 -10.17
CA LYS A 113 4.33 4.83 -10.54
C LYS A 113 3.30 4.08 -9.71
N MET A 114 2.70 4.71 -8.70
CA MET A 114 1.83 4.05 -7.73
C MET A 114 0.48 4.76 -7.66
N ARG A 115 -0.59 3.98 -7.59
CA ARG A 115 -1.95 4.48 -7.36
C ARG A 115 -2.71 3.54 -6.43
N LEU A 116 -3.38 4.10 -5.42
CA LEU A 116 -4.42 3.40 -4.67
C LEU A 116 -5.65 3.31 -5.58
N ILE A 117 -6.30 2.15 -5.63
CA ILE A 117 -7.46 1.91 -6.50
C ILE A 117 -8.60 1.42 -5.65
N TYR A 118 -9.71 2.16 -5.68
CA TYR A 118 -10.99 1.69 -5.18
C TYR A 118 -11.66 0.83 -6.26
N VAL A 119 -12.02 -0.39 -5.90
CA VAL A 119 -12.59 -1.40 -6.78
C VAL A 119 -13.84 -2.04 -6.17
N ARG A 120 -14.65 -2.66 -7.00
CA ARG A 120 -15.65 -3.64 -6.57
C ARG A 120 -15.06 -5.03 -6.77
N ALA A 121 -14.83 -5.74 -5.67
CA ALA A 121 -14.30 -7.10 -5.67
C ALA A 121 -15.44 -8.12 -5.75
N SER A 122 -15.29 -9.06 -6.68
CA SER A 122 -16.26 -10.10 -6.98
C SER A 122 -15.85 -11.40 -6.29
N THR A 123 -16.63 -11.85 -5.32
CA THR A 123 -16.36 -13.10 -4.59
C THR A 123 -17.44 -14.14 -4.91
N PRO A 124 -17.08 -15.35 -5.35
CA PRO A 124 -18.05 -16.43 -5.52
C PRO A 124 -18.76 -16.77 -4.20
N THR A 125 -20.08 -16.97 -4.24
CA THR A 125 -20.89 -17.42 -3.11
C THR A 125 -21.72 -18.64 -3.50
N ALA A 126 -22.36 -19.28 -2.51
CA ALA A 126 -23.22 -20.44 -2.76
C ALA A 126 -24.38 -20.16 -3.73
N THR A 127 -24.80 -18.90 -3.87
CA THR A 127 -25.96 -18.49 -4.68
C THR A 127 -25.60 -17.60 -5.87
N GLY A 128 -24.30 -17.34 -6.11
CA GLY A 128 -23.85 -16.52 -7.23
C GLY A 128 -22.52 -15.82 -6.96
N THR A 129 -22.49 -14.49 -7.14
CA THR A 129 -21.31 -13.66 -6.94
C THR A 129 -21.70 -12.44 -6.13
N ALA A 130 -21.04 -12.25 -4.98
CA ALA A 130 -21.17 -11.05 -4.18
C ALA A 130 -20.18 -9.99 -4.67
N GLN A 131 -20.59 -8.72 -4.60
CA GLN A 131 -19.73 -7.57 -4.86
C GLN A 131 -19.52 -6.84 -3.55
N GLN A 132 -18.26 -6.56 -3.22
CA GLN A 132 -17.90 -5.76 -2.05
C GLN A 132 -16.94 -4.64 -2.45
N ALA A 133 -17.03 -3.52 -1.73
CA ALA A 133 -16.00 -2.48 -1.80
C ALA A 133 -14.65 -3.09 -1.40
N HIS A 134 -13.59 -2.69 -2.10
CA HIS A 134 -12.23 -3.15 -1.81
C HIS A 134 -11.21 -2.10 -2.28
N MET A 135 -10.02 -2.11 -1.69
CA MET A 135 -8.91 -1.27 -2.10
C MET A 135 -7.65 -2.10 -2.36
N VAL A 136 -6.96 -1.76 -3.46
CA VAL A 136 -5.68 -2.37 -3.84
C VAL A 136 -4.66 -1.29 -4.24
N LEU A 137 -3.39 -1.65 -4.24
CA LEU A 137 -2.31 -0.80 -4.74
C LEU A 137 -1.89 -1.24 -6.15
N ALA A 138 -1.94 -0.35 -7.13
CA ALA A 138 -1.34 -0.56 -8.45
C ALA A 138 0.07 0.02 -8.53
N TYR A 139 0.94 -0.72 -9.22
CA TYR A 139 2.23 -0.25 -9.69
C TYR A 139 2.31 -0.27 -11.23
N TYR A 140 2.76 0.84 -11.81
CA TYR A 140 2.99 1.03 -13.24
C TYR A 140 4.50 1.12 -13.51
N ALA A 141 5.06 0.17 -14.26
CA ALA A 141 6.48 0.19 -14.61
C ALA A 141 6.88 1.47 -15.39
N ASN A 142 5.96 1.95 -16.21
CA ASN A 142 5.98 3.24 -16.91
C ASN A 142 4.54 3.69 -17.20
N ALA A 143 4.36 4.92 -17.71
CA ALA A 143 3.05 5.52 -17.93
C ALA A 143 2.12 4.77 -18.90
N ARG A 144 2.66 3.87 -19.76
CA ARG A 144 1.88 3.07 -20.71
C ARG A 144 1.80 1.60 -20.33
N ALA A 145 2.47 1.20 -19.26
CA ALA A 145 2.48 -0.19 -18.83
C ALA A 145 1.11 -0.56 -18.25
N GLU A 146 0.71 -1.81 -18.48
CA GLU A 146 -0.32 -2.43 -17.66
C GLU A 146 0.17 -2.49 -16.20
N PRO A 147 -0.66 -2.08 -15.22
CA PRO A 147 -0.27 -2.16 -13.83
C PRO A 147 -0.28 -3.59 -13.32
N VAL A 148 0.61 -3.87 -12.36
CA VAL A 148 0.48 -5.02 -11.46
C VAL A 148 -0.19 -4.58 -10.16
N LEU A 149 -0.97 -5.48 -9.56
CA LEU A 149 -1.79 -5.21 -8.38
C LEU A 149 -1.22 -5.91 -7.15
N LEU A 150 -1.11 -5.16 -6.06
CA LEU A 150 -0.76 -5.61 -4.73
C LEU A 150 -2.03 -5.59 -3.88
N ASP A 151 -2.38 -6.74 -3.31
CA ASP A 151 -3.67 -6.99 -2.67
C ASP A 151 -3.45 -7.77 -1.37
N ASN A 152 -4.31 -7.58 -0.37
CA ASN A 152 -4.31 -8.33 0.88
C ASN A 152 -5.14 -9.62 0.79
N LEU A 153 -6.18 -9.66 -0.05
CA LEU A 153 -7.01 -10.86 -0.24
C LEU A 153 -6.33 -11.91 -1.15
N GLN A 154 -5.44 -11.45 -2.02
CA GLN A 154 -4.66 -12.29 -2.93
C GLN A 154 -3.19 -11.90 -2.85
N GLY A 155 -2.36 -12.75 -2.22
CA GLY A 155 -0.95 -12.45 -1.99
C GLY A 155 -0.07 -12.44 -3.25
N SER A 156 -0.50 -13.09 -4.33
CA SER A 156 0.23 -13.07 -5.59
C SER A 156 0.06 -11.73 -6.32
N ILE A 157 1.19 -11.10 -6.68
CA ILE A 157 1.19 -9.89 -7.49
C ILE A 157 0.89 -10.27 -8.93
N GLN A 158 -0.21 -9.73 -9.49
CA GLN A 158 -0.67 -10.08 -10.83
C GLN A 158 -0.93 -8.84 -11.68
N PRO A 159 -0.75 -8.92 -13.01
CA PRO A 159 -1.25 -7.90 -13.94
C PRO A 159 -2.76 -7.70 -13.77
N ALA A 160 -3.23 -6.46 -13.91
CA ALA A 160 -4.63 -6.11 -13.74
C ALA A 160 -5.58 -6.91 -14.64
N SER A 161 -5.17 -7.24 -15.88
CA SER A 161 -5.96 -8.08 -16.80
C SER A 161 -6.22 -9.49 -16.30
N ARG A 162 -5.43 -10.00 -15.35
CA ARG A 162 -5.63 -11.30 -14.71
C ARG A 162 -6.57 -11.23 -13.49
N ARG A 163 -6.79 -10.04 -12.93
CA ARG A 163 -7.68 -9.80 -11.79
C ARG A 163 -9.09 -9.44 -12.23
N ARG A 164 -9.72 -10.38 -12.94
CA ARG A 164 -11.10 -10.24 -13.46
C ARG A 164 -12.16 -10.15 -12.36
N ASP A 165 -11.79 -10.52 -11.15
CA ASP A 165 -12.57 -10.34 -9.93
C ASP A 165 -12.67 -8.88 -9.49
N LEU A 166 -11.75 -8.00 -9.92
CA LEU A 166 -11.73 -6.60 -9.53
C LEU A 166 -12.26 -5.69 -10.64
N GLN A 167 -13.33 -4.96 -10.36
CA GLN A 167 -13.86 -3.92 -11.23
C GLN A 167 -13.45 -2.53 -10.71
N PRO A 168 -12.54 -1.81 -11.38
CA PRO A 168 -12.12 -0.49 -10.93
C PRO A 168 -13.22 0.57 -11.02
N VAL A 169 -13.25 1.46 -10.03
CA VAL A 169 -14.13 2.64 -10.03
C VAL A 169 -13.29 3.90 -10.21
N PHE A 170 -12.33 4.15 -9.31
CA PHE A 170 -11.38 5.27 -9.40
C PHE A 170 -10.04 4.90 -8.78
N SER A 171 -9.00 5.67 -9.10
CA SER A 171 -7.69 5.56 -8.49
C SER A 171 -7.10 6.93 -8.14
N PHE A 172 -6.18 6.97 -7.20
CA PHE A 172 -5.58 8.22 -6.73
C PHE A 172 -4.20 7.97 -6.15
N ASN A 173 -3.42 9.05 -6.03
CA ASN A 173 -2.17 9.09 -5.28
C ASN A 173 -1.96 10.51 -4.75
N GLY A 174 -0.79 10.78 -4.15
CA GLY A 174 -0.48 12.12 -3.65
C GLY A 174 -0.42 13.23 -4.70
N GLU A 175 -0.53 12.90 -6.00
CA GLU A 175 -0.47 13.84 -7.12
C GLU A 175 -1.85 14.12 -7.75
N GLY A 176 -2.88 13.32 -7.45
CA GLY A 176 -4.25 13.57 -7.97
C GLY A 176 -5.18 12.35 -7.99
N ILE A 177 -6.39 12.56 -8.54
CA ILE A 177 -7.46 11.56 -8.69
C ILE A 177 -7.67 11.25 -10.19
N TYR A 178 -7.94 9.97 -10.50
CA TYR A 178 -8.01 9.42 -11.85
C TYR A 178 -9.21 8.46 -11.97
N PRO A 179 -9.96 8.46 -13.09
CA PRO A 179 -10.96 7.42 -13.34
C PRO A 179 -10.27 6.09 -13.74
N GLY A 180 -10.61 4.99 -13.07
CA GLY A 180 -10.12 3.63 -13.38
C GLY A 180 -8.62 3.37 -13.15
N ILE A 181 -8.07 2.40 -13.90
CA ILE A 181 -6.67 1.88 -13.79
C ILE A 181 -5.82 2.13 -15.05
N ALA A 182 -6.31 2.92 -16.01
CA ALA A 182 -5.56 3.18 -17.24
C ALA A 182 -4.42 4.18 -16.96
N GLY A 183 -3.23 3.90 -17.51
CA GLY A 183 -2.04 4.77 -17.37
C GLY A 183 -2.14 6.14 -18.04
N THR A 184 -3.22 6.41 -18.77
CA THR A 184 -3.36 7.55 -19.69
C THR A 184 -4.39 8.61 -19.30
N THR A 185 -4.95 8.58 -18.11
CA THR A 185 -5.86 9.65 -17.68
C THR A 185 -5.10 10.77 -16.99
N THR A 186 -5.29 12.00 -17.50
CA THR A 186 -4.90 13.24 -16.82
C THR A 186 -5.63 13.31 -15.49
N ALA A 187 -4.93 13.67 -14.41
CA ALA A 187 -5.58 13.87 -13.11
C ALA A 187 -6.69 14.91 -13.25
N SER A 188 -7.88 14.62 -12.73
CA SER A 188 -8.85 15.68 -12.46
C SER A 188 -8.33 16.43 -11.23
N ALA A 189 -8.11 17.73 -11.35
CA ALA A 189 -7.95 18.58 -10.18
C ALA A 189 -9.19 18.37 -9.30
N GLY A 190 -8.97 18.10 -8.01
CA GLY A 190 -10.07 18.10 -7.03
C GLY A 190 -10.78 19.47 -7.02
N PRO A 191 -12.00 19.53 -6.48
CA PRO A 191 -12.69 20.80 -6.27
C PRO A 191 -11.85 21.80 -5.46
#